data_AF-A0A2V5KBY1-F1
#
_entry.id   AF-A0A2V5KBY1-F1
#
_cell.length_a   1.000
_cell.length_b   1.000
_cell.length_c   1.000
_cell.angle_alpha   90.00
_cell.angle_beta   90.00
_cell.angle_gamma   90.00
#
_symmetry.space_group_name_H-M   'P 1'
#
loop_
_entity.id
_entity.type
_entity.pdbx_description
1 polymer ?
#
loop_
_entity_poly.entity_id
_entity_poly.type
_entity_poly.pdbx_seq_one_letter_code
_entity_poly.pdbx_strand_id
1 'polypeptide(L)' 'MAEYLAMRVPLLDLAEQYHVLSEPIREAIDEVLGNHRFILGPKVHAFEKAIAAYCNAPHAAGVSSGTDALLA' A
#
# COMPACT_ATOMS: atom_id res chain seq x y z
N MET A 1 -9.07 -38.17 8.66
CA MET A 1 -8.76 -38.18 7.21
C MET A 1 -9.82 -37.46 6.39
N ALA A 2 -11.12 -37.59 6.71
CA ALA A 2 -12.19 -36.84 6.03
C ALA A 2 -12.19 -35.32 6.31
N GLU A 3 -11.73 -34.86 7.48
CA GLU A 3 -11.67 -33.43 7.82
C GLU A 3 -10.68 -32.62 6.98
N TYR A 4 -9.62 -33.24 6.45
CA TYR A 4 -8.60 -32.53 5.67
C TYR A 4 -9.06 -32.18 4.26
N LEU A 5 -10.09 -32.87 3.73
CA LEU A 5 -10.65 -32.63 2.39
C LEU A 5 -11.55 -31.38 2.31
N ALA A 6 -11.91 -30.78 3.44
CA ALA A 6 -12.86 -29.66 3.53
C ALA A 6 -12.21 -28.29 3.84
N MET A 7 -10.91 -28.23 4.17
CA MET A 7 -10.23 -26.96 4.42
C MET A 7 -9.92 -26.24 3.10
N ARG A 8 -10.63 -25.14 2.81
CA ARG A 8 -10.28 -24.25 1.70
C ARG A 8 -9.10 -23.37 2.11
N VAL A 9 -7.97 -23.53 1.44
CA VAL A 9 -6.82 -22.63 1.58
C VAL A 9 -6.93 -21.53 0.53
N PRO A 10 -7.19 -20.27 0.91
CA PRO A 10 -7.26 -19.18 -0.05
C PRO A 10 -5.87 -18.92 -0.63
N LEU A 11 -5.80 -18.52 -1.91
CA LEU A 11 -4.54 -18.10 -2.55
C LEU A 11 -3.98 -16.83 -1.90
N LEU A 12 -4.86 -15.92 -1.47
CA LEU A 12 -4.54 -14.66 -0.83
C LEU A 12 -5.74 -14.18 0.01
N ASP A 13 -5.52 -13.86 1.28
CA ASP A 13 -6.52 -13.25 2.16
C ASP A 13 -6.06 -11.85 2.58
N LEU A 14 -6.61 -10.84 1.89
CA LEU A 14 -6.33 -9.43 2.19
C LEU A 14 -7.12 -8.91 3.39
N ALA A 15 -8.21 -9.59 3.79
CA ALA A 15 -9.00 -9.16 4.93
C ALA A 15 -8.22 -9.40 6.23
N GLU A 16 -7.55 -10.55 6.34
CA GLU A 16 -6.67 -10.85 7.46
C GLU A 16 -5.50 -9.85 7.54
N GLN A 17 -4.83 -9.57 6.41
CA GLN A 17 -3.76 -8.58 6.35
C GLN A 17 -4.25 -7.18 6.75
N TYR A 18 -5.43 -6.78 6.28
CA TYR A 18 -6.00 -5.47 6.62
C TYR A 18 -6.34 -5.38 8.11
N HIS A 19 -6.88 -6.43 8.74
CA HIS A 19 -7.20 -6.40 10.17
C HIS A 19 -5.98 -6.04 11.03
N VAL A 20 -4.82 -6.64 10.72
CA VAL A 20 -3.55 -6.37 11.43
C VAL A 20 -3.06 -4.93 11.22
N LEU A 21 -3.29 -4.35 10.03
CA LEU A 21 -2.79 -3.02 9.65
C LEU A 21 -3.82 -1.91 9.78
N SER A 22 -5.04 -2.22 10.22
CA SER A 22 -6.19 -1.31 10.09
C SER A 22 -6.03 0.00 10.86
N GLU A 23 -5.47 -0.04 12.06
CA GLU A 23 -5.24 1.13 12.91
C GLU A 23 -4.25 2.14 12.27
N PRO A 24 -3.00 1.77 11.95
CA PRO A 24 -2.06 2.72 11.32
C PRO A 24 -2.52 3.19 9.93
N ILE A 25 -3.28 2.37 9.19
CA ILE A 25 -3.87 2.80 7.91
C ILE A 25 -4.90 3.91 8.15
N ARG A 26 -5.77 3.76 9.15
CA ARG A 26 -6.80 4.76 9.48
C ARG A 26 -6.18 6.07 9.95
N GLU A 27 -5.16 6.01 10.81
CA GLU A 27 -4.42 7.21 11.24
C GLU A 27 -3.82 7.96 10.04
N ALA A 28 -3.18 7.24 9.12
CA ALA A 28 -2.61 7.86 7.92
C ALA A 28 -3.67 8.48 7.00
N ILE A 29 -4.86 7.87 6.90
CA ILE A 29 -6.01 8.41 6.16
C ILE A 29 -6.52 9.68 6.83
N ASP A 30 -6.74 9.66 8.15
CA ASP A 30 -7.25 10.80 8.92
C ASP A 30 -6.31 12.01 8.82
N GLU A 31 -5.00 11.79 8.82
CA GLU A 31 -4.03 12.86 8.59
C GLU A 31 -4.19 13.53 7.21
N VAL A 32 -4.41 12.75 6.14
CA VAL A 32 -4.63 13.26 4.78
C VAL A 32 -5.96 14.02 4.70
N LEU A 33 -7.02 13.46 5.29
CA LEU A 33 -8.33 14.10 5.35
C LEU A 33 -8.26 15.44 6.10
N GLY A 34 -7.55 15.48 7.24
CA GLY A 34 -7.38 16.69 8.04
C GLY A 34 -6.65 17.81 7.30
N ASN A 35 -5.64 17.48 6.48
CA ASN A 35 -4.84 18.48 5.78
C ASN A 35 -5.34 18.84 4.36
N HIS A 36 -6.31 18.11 3.82
CA HIS A 36 -6.95 18.33 2.52
C HIS A 36 -6.00 18.33 1.30
N ARG A 37 -4.78 17.78 1.44
CA ARG A 37 -3.78 17.69 0.35
C ARG A 37 -3.85 16.34 -0.35
N PHE A 38 -4.85 16.17 -1.20
CA PHE A 38 -5.18 14.88 -1.82
C PHE A 38 -4.31 14.50 -3.02
N ILE A 39 -3.73 15.46 -3.73
CA ILE A 39 -2.94 15.24 -4.96
C ILE A 39 -1.57 15.88 -4.77
N LEU A 40 -0.50 15.13 -5.10
CA LEU A 40 0.90 15.56 -4.98
C LEU A 40 1.21 16.17 -3.59
N GLY A 41 0.66 15.52 -2.56
CA GLY A 41 0.78 15.92 -1.17
C GLY A 41 2.04 15.40 -0.47
N PRO A 42 2.26 15.77 0.79
CA PRO A 42 3.47 15.41 1.54
C PRO A 42 3.59 13.90 1.76
N LYS A 43 2.47 13.17 1.84
CA LYS A 43 2.48 11.70 1.95
C LYS A 43 3.06 11.02 0.71
N VAL A 44 2.84 11.58 -0.49
CA VAL A 44 3.43 11.09 -1.75
C VAL A 44 4.94 11.26 -1.72
N HIS A 45 5.44 12.45 -1.39
CA HIS A 45 6.88 12.70 -1.31
C HIS A 45 7.59 11.86 -0.24
N ALA A 46 6.94 11.66 0.92
CA ALA A 46 7.48 10.79 1.96
C ALA A 46 7.57 9.33 1.48
N PHE A 47 6.54 8.85 0.77
CA PHE A 47 6.52 7.52 0.19
C PHE A 47 7.58 7.33 -0.90
N GLU A 48 7.73 8.29 -1.82
CA GLU A 48 8.75 8.26 -2.87
C GLU A 48 10.16 8.18 -2.27
N LYS A 49 10.46 8.96 -1.22
CA LYS A 49 11.73 8.87 -0.51
C LYS A 49 11.94 7.49 0.14
N ALA A 50 10.90 6.94 0.77
CA ALA A 50 10.97 5.64 1.42
C ALA A 50 11.19 4.50 0.41
N ILE A 51 10.49 4.54 -0.73
CA ILE A 51 10.64 3.55 -1.81
C ILE A 51 11.99 3.65 -2.49
N ALA A 52 12.49 4.86 -2.78
CA ALA A 52 13.83 5.03 -3.32
C ALA A 52 14.89 4.37 -2.41
N ALA A 53 14.78 4.59 -1.10
CA ALA A 53 15.65 3.94 -0.12
C ALA A 53 15.47 2.42 -0.07
N TYR A 54 14.22 1.93 -0.04
CA TYR A 54 13.90 0.49 -0.01
C TYR A 54 14.44 -0.26 -1.23
N CYS A 55 14.35 0.34 -2.41
CA CYS A 55 14.81 -0.22 -3.67
C CYS A 55 16.31 0.02 -3.94
N ASN A 56 17.03 0.71 -3.04
CA ASN A 56 18.41 1.16 -3.24
C ASN A 56 18.59 1.94 -4.57
N ALA A 57 17.65 2.84 -4.86
CA ALA A 57 17.63 3.68 -6.04
C ALA A 57 17.80 5.17 -5.65
N PRO A 58 18.36 6.01 -6.52
CA PRO A 58 18.53 7.44 -6.22
C PRO A 58 17.20 8.21 -6.16
N HIS A 59 16.18 7.73 -6.91
CA HIS A 59 14.89 8.41 -7.06
C HIS A 59 13.74 7.40 -7.15
N ALA A 60 12.54 7.85 -6.82
CA ALA A 60 11.28 7.17 -7.12
C ALA A 60 10.22 8.21 -7.51
N ALA A 61 9.28 7.80 -8.36
CA ALA A 61 8.17 8.64 -8.80
C ALA A 61 6.85 7.86 -8.69
N GLY A 62 5.88 8.43 -7.98
CA GLY A 62 4.54 7.86 -7.84
C GLY A 62 3.70 8.10 -9.09
N VAL A 63 3.13 7.03 -9.65
CA VAL A 63 2.18 7.07 -10.77
C VAL A 63 0.92 6.26 -10.43
N SER A 64 -0.08 6.32 -11.30
CA SER A 64 -1.40 5.70 -11.08
C SER A 64 -1.36 4.17 -11.05
N SER A 65 -0.51 3.54 -11.87
CA SER A 65 -0.44 2.08 -11.99
C SER A 65 0.93 1.59 -12.48
N GLY A 66 1.17 0.28 -12.40
CA GLY A 66 2.39 -0.34 -12.95
C GLY A 66 2.48 -0.23 -14.47
N THR A 67 1.35 -0.25 -15.18
CA THR A 67 1.33 -0.03 -16.63
C THR A 67 1.71 1.41 -16.97
N ASP A 68 1.19 2.39 -16.22
CA ASP A 68 1.57 3.80 -16.40
C ASP A 68 3.07 4.01 -16.15
N ALA A 69 3.66 3.30 -15.18
CA ALA A 69 5.09 3.39 -14.88
C ALA A 69 5.99 2.96 -16.06
N LEU A 70 5.50 2.07 -16.94
CA LEU A 70 6.22 1.64 -18.13
C LEU A 70 6.04 2.58 -19.33
N LEU A 71 4.96 3.38 -19.33
CA LEU A 71 4.59 4.29 -20.42
C LEU A 71 4.96 5.75 -20.16
N ALA A 72 5.21 6.12 -18.90
CA ALA A 72 5.54 7.47 -18.45
C ALA A 72 6.93 7.95 -18.92
#